data_AF-A0A1S8SSI5-F1
#
_entry.id   AF-A0A1S8SSI5-F1
#
_cell.length_a   1.000
_cell.length_b   1.000
_cell.length_c   1.000
_cell.angle_alpha   90.00
_cell.angle_beta   90.00
_cell.angle_gamma   90.00
#
_symmetry.space_group_name_H-M   'P 1'
#
loop_
_entity.id
_entity.type
_entity.pdbx_description
1 polymer ?
#
loop_
_entity_poly.entity_id
_entity_poly.type
_entity_poly.pdbx_seq_one_letter_code
_entity_poly.pdbx_strand_id
1 'polypeptide(L)'
;MKIGETELAIIDIITFTGILITFLTGVLNLSQNKKSLYINNITRFRVIWITTFRTHIACLKELSNITNLYVRTKDGTNKIAYRRELEKVVALIKMHLNFTGKLDIELISKVEELKSTINSYLLIYYFKNKIKSVKNNDDLINKFYEVIEIISEKKVLQDMLTLAISNGIGKMDSIEKLNLLELKSQVKLSYKNNPELIKKINNESDKIIEKYTCEIDALNEDIDEIVQIYLKAEWIRCKVETRVWPYNRYNEKKVISRLRDRSHRER
;
A
#
# COMPACT_ATOMS: atom_id res chain seq x y z
N MET A 1 -56.14 -64.83 -19.31
CA MET A 1 -54.67 -64.93 -19.20
C MET A 1 -54.13 -63.50 -19.24
N LYS A 2 -54.12 -62.78 -18.11
CA LYS A 2 -53.70 -61.36 -18.02
C LYS A 2 -52.80 -61.08 -16.80
N ILE A 3 -52.52 -62.09 -15.99
CA ILE A 3 -51.79 -61.95 -14.71
C ILE A 3 -50.27 -61.87 -14.94
N GLY A 4 -49.75 -62.58 -15.95
CA GLY A 4 -48.32 -62.54 -16.30
C GLY A 4 -47.87 -61.26 -17.02
N GLU A 5 -48.74 -60.63 -17.82
CA GLU A 5 -48.42 -59.36 -18.50
C GLU A 5 -48.34 -58.18 -17.52
N THR A 6 -49.19 -58.17 -16.48
CA THR A 6 -49.16 -57.15 -15.44
C THR A 6 -47.92 -57.27 -14.54
N GLU A 7 -47.47 -58.50 -14.23
CA GLU A 7 -46.26 -58.71 -13.43
C GLU A 7 -44.99 -58.32 -14.21
N LEU A 8 -44.91 -58.66 -15.50
CA LEU A 8 -43.81 -58.22 -16.38
C LEU A 8 -43.77 -56.69 -16.50
N ALA A 9 -44.91 -56.04 -16.70
CA ALA A 9 -44.98 -54.58 -16.76
C ALA A 9 -44.56 -53.91 -15.44
N ILE A 10 -44.89 -54.49 -14.27
CA ILE A 10 -44.45 -53.97 -12.97
C ILE A 10 -42.93 -54.08 -12.81
N ILE A 11 -42.33 -55.21 -13.22
CA ILE A 11 -40.87 -55.43 -13.17
C ILE A 11 -40.14 -54.44 -14.10
N ASP A 12 -40.67 -54.19 -15.30
CA ASP A 12 -40.11 -53.23 -16.25
C ASP A 12 -40.20 -51.78 -15.73
N ILE A 13 -41.30 -51.43 -15.07
CA ILE A 13 -41.45 -50.11 -14.43
C ILE A 13 -40.44 -49.94 -13.28
N ILE A 14 -40.24 -50.97 -12.45
CA ILE A 14 -39.29 -50.93 -11.33
C ILE A 14 -37.85 -50.80 -11.83
N THR A 15 -37.47 -51.60 -12.84
CA THR A 15 -36.13 -51.55 -13.43
C THR A 15 -35.85 -50.22 -14.13
N PHE A 16 -36.82 -49.70 -14.90
CA PHE A 16 -36.72 -48.36 -15.50
C PHE A 16 -36.56 -47.26 -14.45
N THR A 17 -37.33 -47.32 -13.35
CA THR A 17 -37.22 -46.36 -12.24
C THR A 17 -35.85 -46.45 -11.57
N GLY A 18 -35.31 -47.65 -11.36
CA GLY A 18 -33.96 -47.85 -10.83
C GLY A 18 -32.86 -47.27 -11.74
N ILE A 19 -32.99 -47.44 -13.07
CA ILE A 19 -32.08 -46.84 -14.06
C ILE A 19 -32.17 -45.31 -14.01
N LEU A 20 -33.38 -44.76 -13.94
CA LEU A 20 -33.60 -43.31 -13.87
C LEU A 20 -32.98 -42.70 -12.61
N ILE A 21 -33.19 -43.32 -11.45
CA ILE A 21 -32.59 -42.89 -10.18
C ILE A 21 -31.06 -42.93 -10.28
N THR A 22 -30.49 -44.01 -10.81
CA THR A 22 -29.02 -44.15 -10.96
C THR A 22 -28.45 -43.09 -11.90
N PHE A 23 -29.13 -42.83 -13.02
CA PHE A 23 -28.74 -41.78 -13.97
C PHE A 23 -28.79 -40.38 -13.33
N LEU A 24 -29.89 -40.05 -12.65
CA LEU A 24 -30.05 -38.78 -11.94
C LEU A 24 -28.98 -38.61 -10.85
N THR A 25 -28.70 -39.66 -10.08
CA THR A 25 -27.66 -39.65 -9.05
C THR A 25 -26.28 -39.43 -9.66
N GLY A 26 -26.00 -40.07 -10.82
CA GLY A 26 -24.77 -39.88 -11.59
C GLY A 26 -24.60 -38.44 -12.08
N VAL A 27 -25.63 -37.85 -12.67
CA VAL A 27 -25.62 -36.45 -13.15
C VAL A 27 -25.41 -35.46 -11.99
N LEU A 28 -26.07 -35.71 -10.84
CA LEU A 28 -25.91 -34.91 -9.63
C LEU A 28 -24.48 -34.99 -9.07
N ASN A 29 -23.92 -36.20 -8.95
CA ASN A 29 -22.54 -36.40 -8.49
C ASN A 29 -21.51 -35.71 -9.40
N LEU A 30 -21.69 -35.78 -10.72
CA LEU A 30 -20.78 -35.17 -11.68
C LEU A 30 -20.82 -33.63 -11.62
N SER A 31 -22.01 -33.07 -11.38
CA SER A 31 -22.22 -31.63 -11.18
C SER A 31 -21.63 -31.14 -9.84
N GLN A 32 -21.80 -31.91 -8.77
CA GLN A 32 -21.22 -31.62 -7.45
C GLN A 32 -19.68 -31.67 -7.48
N ASN A 33 -19.08 -32.64 -8.17
CA ASN A 33 -17.62 -32.75 -8.30
C ASN A 33 -17.01 -31.55 -9.06
N LYS A 34 -17.63 -31.10 -10.17
CA LYS A 34 -17.20 -29.90 -10.89
C LYS A 34 -17.30 -28.64 -10.02
N LYS A 35 -18.40 -28.48 -9.28
CA LYS A 35 -18.60 -27.38 -8.31
C LYS A 35 -17.52 -27.39 -7.22
N SER A 36 -17.25 -28.56 -6.62
CA SER A 36 -16.23 -28.74 -5.58
C SER A 36 -14.84 -28.36 -6.08
N LEU A 37 -14.42 -28.88 -7.25
CA LEU A 37 -13.12 -28.56 -7.85
C LEU A 37 -12.96 -27.06 -8.15
N TYR A 38 -13.98 -26.43 -8.71
CA TYR A 38 -13.97 -24.99 -9.01
C TYR A 38 -13.84 -24.15 -7.75
N ILE A 39 -14.68 -24.42 -6.74
CA ILE A 39 -14.65 -23.71 -5.45
C ILE A 39 -13.31 -23.90 -4.75
N ASN A 40 -12.77 -25.13 -4.73
CA ASN A 40 -11.48 -25.42 -4.12
C ASN A 40 -10.34 -24.67 -4.81
N ASN A 41 -10.34 -24.61 -6.14
CA ASN A 41 -9.32 -23.89 -6.89
C ASN A 41 -9.38 -22.37 -6.64
N ILE A 42 -10.56 -21.75 -6.75
CA ILE A 42 -10.69 -20.30 -6.51
C ILE A 42 -10.33 -19.93 -5.07
N THR A 43 -10.82 -20.71 -4.11
CA THR A 43 -10.52 -20.48 -2.69
C THR A 43 -9.02 -20.60 -2.45
N ARG A 44 -8.36 -21.63 -3.00
CA ARG A 44 -6.92 -21.83 -2.90
C ARG A 44 -6.14 -20.64 -3.46
N PHE A 45 -6.44 -20.20 -4.68
CA PHE A 45 -5.73 -19.07 -5.29
C PHE A 45 -5.92 -17.78 -4.50
N ARG A 46 -7.12 -17.52 -3.98
CA ARG A 46 -7.37 -16.32 -3.15
C ARG A 46 -6.69 -16.38 -1.80
N VAL A 47 -6.65 -17.53 -1.14
CA VAL A 47 -5.90 -17.69 0.12
C VAL A 47 -4.41 -17.45 -0.12
N ILE A 48 -3.85 -17.95 -1.23
CA ILE A 48 -2.47 -17.66 -1.63
C ILE A 48 -2.28 -16.16 -1.85
N TRP A 49 -3.16 -15.53 -2.62
CA TRP A 49 -3.11 -14.08 -2.88
C TRP A 49 -3.16 -13.26 -1.58
N ILE A 50 -4.10 -13.56 -0.67
CA ILE A 50 -4.23 -12.91 0.65
C ILE A 50 -2.92 -13.06 1.44
N THR A 51 -2.34 -14.25 1.46
CA THR A 51 -1.12 -14.54 2.23
C THR A 51 0.07 -13.77 1.67
N THR A 52 0.25 -13.80 0.34
CA THR A 52 1.31 -13.05 -0.34
C THR A 52 1.18 -11.54 -0.11
N PHE A 53 -0.04 -11.02 -0.22
CA PHE A 53 -0.32 -9.61 0.01
C PHE A 53 0.01 -9.19 1.46
N ARG A 54 -0.37 -9.99 2.46
CA ARG A 54 0.00 -9.75 3.87
C ARG A 54 1.51 -9.73 4.06
N THR A 55 2.25 -10.62 3.40
CA THR A 55 3.72 -10.62 3.45
C THR A 55 4.30 -9.33 2.89
N HIS A 56 3.80 -8.84 1.76
CA HIS A 56 4.27 -7.57 1.19
C HIS A 56 3.96 -6.37 2.09
N ILE A 57 2.78 -6.31 2.71
CA ILE A 57 2.44 -5.28 3.70
C ILE A 57 3.34 -5.38 4.94
N ALA A 58 3.63 -6.58 5.42
CA ALA A 58 4.55 -6.77 6.55
C ALA A 58 5.97 -6.28 6.23
N CYS A 59 6.48 -6.57 5.03
CA CYS A 59 7.76 -6.03 4.57
C CYS A 59 7.74 -4.50 4.49
N LEU A 60 6.64 -3.90 4.00
CA LEU A 60 6.50 -2.44 3.96
C LEU A 60 6.60 -1.84 5.37
N LYS A 61 5.95 -2.46 6.36
CA LYS A 61 6.03 -2.04 7.76
C LYS A 61 7.42 -2.14 8.36
N GLU A 62 8.14 -3.21 8.04
CA GLU A 62 9.51 -3.36 8.50
C GLU A 62 10.41 -2.25 7.94
N LEU A 63 10.20 -1.90 6.67
CA LEU A 63 10.92 -0.82 6.00
C LEU A 63 10.51 0.56 6.53
N SER A 64 9.25 0.78 6.89
CA SER A 64 8.75 2.04 7.44
C SER A 64 9.00 2.21 8.95
N ASN A 65 9.53 1.17 9.63
CA ASN A 65 9.82 1.24 11.05
C ASN A 65 10.87 2.33 11.37
N ILE A 66 10.49 3.27 12.23
CA ILE A 66 11.30 4.44 12.60
C ILE A 66 12.65 4.04 13.20
N THR A 67 12.70 3.01 14.05
CA THR A 67 13.95 2.52 14.64
C THR A 67 14.90 2.02 13.56
N ASN A 68 14.39 1.25 12.59
CA ASN A 68 15.18 0.78 11.45
C ASN A 68 15.68 1.93 10.58
N LEU A 69 14.82 2.92 10.32
CA LEU A 69 15.18 4.13 9.58
C LEU A 69 16.28 4.92 10.29
N TYR A 70 16.17 5.11 11.61
CA TYR A 70 17.16 5.80 12.42
C TYR A 70 18.52 5.10 12.39
N VAL A 71 18.57 3.79 12.64
CA VAL A 71 19.81 2.99 12.57
C VAL A 71 20.46 3.12 11.19
N ARG A 72 19.68 2.99 10.12
CA ARG A 72 20.20 3.14 8.75
C ARG A 72 20.72 4.55 8.43
N THR A 73 20.13 5.59 9.01
CA THR A 73 20.65 6.96 8.80
C THR A 73 21.97 7.21 9.53
N LYS A 74 22.24 6.48 10.63
CA LYS A 74 23.49 6.54 11.40
C LYS A 74 24.61 5.67 10.82
N ASP A 75 24.32 4.43 10.41
CA ASP A 75 25.34 3.44 10.07
C ASP A 75 26.02 3.68 8.71
N GLY A 76 25.54 4.65 7.92
CA GLY A 76 26.18 5.05 6.66
C GLY A 76 26.20 3.97 5.56
N THR A 77 25.62 2.79 5.82
CA THR A 77 25.56 1.65 4.90
C THR A 77 24.62 1.91 3.72
N ASN A 78 24.80 1.11 2.67
CA ASN A 78 24.25 1.28 1.32
C ASN A 78 22.75 1.67 1.29
N LYS A 79 22.49 2.98 1.26
CA LYS A 79 21.14 3.58 1.20
C LYS A 79 20.41 3.26 -0.12
N ILE A 80 21.15 2.87 -1.16
CA ILE A 80 20.60 2.50 -2.47
C ILE A 80 19.90 1.14 -2.39
N ALA A 81 20.49 0.17 -1.68
CA ALA A 81 19.88 -1.15 -1.51
C ALA A 81 18.52 -1.05 -0.80
N TYR A 82 18.45 -0.27 0.27
CA TYR A 82 17.19 0.01 0.97
C TYR A 82 16.14 0.67 0.07
N ARG A 83 16.52 1.72 -0.67
CA ARG A 83 15.58 2.39 -1.59
C ARG A 83 15.06 1.45 -2.68
N ARG A 84 15.92 0.60 -3.23
CA ARG A 84 15.51 -0.42 -4.21
C ARG A 84 14.52 -1.42 -3.62
N GLU A 85 14.75 -1.83 -2.37
CA GLU A 85 13.86 -2.74 -1.68
C GLU A 85 12.49 -2.10 -1.39
N LEU A 86 12.48 -0.84 -0.94
CA LEU A 86 11.26 -0.07 -0.74
C LEU A 86 10.45 0.08 -2.05
N GLU A 87 11.10 0.49 -3.15
CA GLU A 87 10.43 0.58 -4.46
C GLU A 87 9.90 -0.78 -4.93
N LYS A 88 10.67 -1.86 -4.72
CA LYS A 88 10.25 -3.22 -5.06
C LYS A 88 8.98 -3.61 -4.28
N VAL A 89 8.96 -3.41 -2.96
CA VAL A 89 7.81 -3.78 -2.11
C VAL A 89 6.58 -2.96 -2.50
N VAL A 90 6.72 -1.65 -2.70
CA VAL A 90 5.62 -0.78 -3.16
C VAL A 90 5.08 -1.24 -4.51
N ALA A 91 5.95 -1.55 -5.47
CA ALA A 91 5.54 -2.05 -6.78
C ALA A 91 4.79 -3.39 -6.66
N LEU A 92 5.28 -4.31 -5.83
CA LEU A 92 4.63 -5.61 -5.60
C LEU A 92 3.24 -5.45 -4.99
N ILE A 93 3.07 -4.55 -4.02
CA ILE A 93 1.76 -4.23 -3.43
C ILE A 93 0.81 -3.71 -4.52
N LYS A 94 1.27 -2.75 -5.33
CA LYS A 94 0.47 -2.19 -6.42
C LYS A 94 0.06 -3.23 -7.47
N MET A 95 0.95 -4.15 -7.82
CA MET A 95 0.66 -5.23 -8.77
C MET A 95 -0.35 -6.24 -8.22
N HIS A 96 -0.46 -6.39 -6.90
CA HIS A 96 -1.45 -7.27 -6.29
C HIS A 96 -2.83 -6.63 -6.19
N LEU A 97 -2.91 -5.29 -6.18
CA LEU A 97 -4.15 -4.53 -6.07
C LEU A 97 -4.76 -4.23 -7.45
N ASN A 98 -6.07 -4.02 -7.49
CA ASN A 98 -6.78 -3.71 -8.74
C ASN A 98 -6.93 -2.19 -8.94
N PHE A 99 -6.41 -1.65 -10.04
CA PHE A 99 -6.43 -0.20 -10.33
C PHE A 99 -7.84 0.41 -10.48
N THR A 100 -8.90 -0.39 -10.56
CA THR A 100 -10.28 0.12 -10.69
C THR A 100 -11.06 0.16 -9.39
N GLY A 101 -10.62 -0.53 -8.34
CA GLY A 101 -11.32 -0.60 -7.06
C GLY A 101 -11.09 0.66 -6.22
N LYS A 102 -12.15 1.20 -5.61
CA LYS A 102 -12.01 2.43 -4.79
C LYS A 102 -11.06 2.22 -3.60
N LEU A 103 -11.18 1.08 -2.92
CA LEU A 103 -10.36 0.74 -1.76
C LEU A 103 -8.90 0.45 -2.17
N ASP A 104 -8.71 -0.20 -3.32
CA ASP A 104 -7.39 -0.42 -3.92
C ASP A 104 -6.69 0.91 -4.24
N ILE A 105 -7.38 1.84 -4.91
CA ILE A 105 -6.84 3.15 -5.27
C ILE A 105 -6.43 3.92 -4.01
N GLU A 106 -7.26 3.89 -2.98
CA GLU A 106 -6.97 4.53 -1.69
C GLU A 106 -5.72 3.92 -1.03
N LEU A 107 -5.62 2.59 -1.00
CA LEU A 107 -4.45 1.91 -0.46
C LEU A 107 -3.18 2.21 -1.26
N ILE A 108 -3.26 2.18 -2.61
CA ILE A 108 -2.15 2.53 -3.50
C ILE A 108 -1.67 3.95 -3.21
N SER A 109 -2.61 4.90 -3.07
CA SER A 109 -2.29 6.29 -2.75
C SER A 109 -1.54 6.41 -1.43
N LYS A 110 -2.03 5.75 -0.37
CA LYS A 110 -1.40 5.78 0.96
C LYS A 110 -0.03 5.13 0.99
N VAL A 111 0.15 4.01 0.26
CA VAL A 111 1.45 3.34 0.14
C VAL A 111 2.47 4.19 -0.62
N GLU A 112 2.07 4.90 -1.68
CA GLU A 112 2.95 5.84 -2.39
C GLU A 112 3.28 7.08 -1.55
N GLU A 113 2.32 7.58 -0.79
CA GLU A 113 2.52 8.69 0.15
C GLU A 113 3.51 8.32 1.26
N LEU A 114 3.38 7.11 1.83
CA LEU A 114 4.32 6.56 2.79
C LEU A 114 5.74 6.46 2.19
N LYS A 115 5.86 5.96 0.96
CA LYS A 115 7.14 5.87 0.24
C LYS A 115 7.80 7.24 0.09
N SER A 116 7.06 8.24 -0.40
CA SER A 116 7.59 9.60 -0.57
C SER A 116 7.99 10.23 0.76
N THR A 117 7.22 9.97 1.83
CA THR A 117 7.53 10.46 3.18
C THR A 117 8.81 9.81 3.74
N ILE A 118 8.98 8.49 3.58
CA ILE A 118 10.22 7.79 3.94
C ILE A 118 11.43 8.33 3.15
N ASN A 119 11.28 8.53 1.84
CA ASN A 119 12.35 9.12 1.03
C ASN A 119 12.71 10.53 1.51
N SER A 120 11.71 11.34 1.85
CA SER A 120 11.88 12.70 2.38
C SER A 120 12.63 12.69 3.71
N TYR A 121 12.25 11.79 4.63
CA TYR A 121 12.95 11.55 5.89
C TYR A 121 14.44 11.23 5.67
N LEU A 122 14.74 10.28 4.77
CA LEU A 122 16.12 9.89 4.46
C LEU A 122 16.94 11.02 3.84
N LEU A 123 16.32 11.87 3.02
CA LEU A 123 16.96 13.02 2.37
C LEU A 123 17.28 14.13 3.37
N ILE A 124 16.40 14.42 4.34
CA ILE A 124 16.68 15.39 5.40
C ILE A 124 17.83 14.91 6.29
N TYR A 125 17.88 13.62 6.64
CA TYR A 125 19.03 13.07 7.38
C TYR A 125 20.33 13.17 6.58
N TYR A 126 20.27 12.89 5.27
CA TYR A 126 21.43 13.06 4.40
C TYR A 126 21.91 14.52 4.38
N PHE A 127 20.97 15.46 4.23
CA PHE A 127 21.24 16.89 4.30
C PHE A 127 21.92 17.26 5.63
N LYS A 128 21.30 16.91 6.75
CA LYS A 128 21.82 17.22 8.10
C LYS A 128 23.24 16.69 8.29
N ASN A 129 23.49 15.43 7.93
CA ASN A 129 24.81 14.81 8.11
C ASN A 129 25.88 15.44 7.22
N LYS A 130 25.53 15.82 5.98
CA LYS A 130 26.47 16.48 5.07
C LYS A 130 26.79 17.91 5.51
N ILE A 131 25.78 18.67 5.91
CA ILE A 131 25.96 20.07 6.35
C ILE A 131 26.72 20.15 7.68
N LYS A 132 26.40 19.30 8.65
CA LYS A 132 27.10 19.24 9.95
C LYS A 132 28.61 18.93 9.83
N SER A 133 29.02 18.27 8.75
CA SER A 133 30.43 17.90 8.53
C SER A 133 31.32 19.05 8.03
N VAL A 134 30.72 20.17 7.63
CA VAL A 134 31.44 21.31 7.03
C VAL A 134 31.78 22.38 8.07
N LYS A 135 33.05 22.79 8.13
CA LYS A 135 33.54 23.81 9.09
C LYS A 135 33.67 25.21 8.48
N ASN A 136 33.86 25.32 7.17
CA ASN A 136 34.08 26.60 6.48
C ASN A 136 32.78 27.10 5.82
N ASN A 137 32.50 28.40 5.89
CA ASN A 137 31.28 29.01 5.35
C ASN A 137 31.23 28.97 3.80
N ASP A 138 32.36 29.10 3.09
CA ASP A 138 32.37 29.03 1.62
C ASP A 138 32.13 27.60 1.13
N ASP A 139 32.72 26.63 1.84
CA ASP A 139 32.49 25.19 1.59
C ASP A 139 31.04 24.79 1.94
N LEU A 140 30.43 25.45 2.93
CA LEU A 140 29.04 25.21 3.35
C LEU A 140 28.05 25.51 2.22
N ILE A 141 28.25 26.61 1.49
CA ILE A 141 27.38 27.01 0.38
C ILE A 141 27.50 26.03 -0.79
N ASN A 142 28.74 25.66 -1.15
CA ASN A 142 28.98 24.69 -2.21
C ASN A 142 28.37 23.32 -1.85
N LYS A 143 28.60 22.85 -0.62
CA LYS A 143 28.02 21.60 -0.13
C LYS A 143 26.49 21.64 -0.09
N PHE A 144 25.91 22.77 0.30
CA PHE A 144 24.48 22.98 0.27
C PHE A 144 23.94 22.81 -1.15
N TYR A 145 24.53 23.46 -2.15
CA TYR A 145 24.09 23.33 -3.54
C TYR A 145 24.23 21.92 -4.10
N GLU A 146 25.29 21.18 -3.76
CA GLU A 146 25.43 19.77 -4.10
C GLU A 146 24.31 18.92 -3.50
N VAL A 147 23.96 19.16 -2.25
CA VAL A 147 22.89 18.42 -1.57
C VAL A 147 21.53 18.75 -2.20
N ILE A 148 21.24 20.01 -2.50
CA ILE A 148 20.00 20.42 -3.17
C ILE A 148 19.85 19.73 -4.54
N GLU A 149 20.95 19.51 -5.26
CA GLU A 149 20.90 18.77 -6.53
C GLU A 149 20.52 17.30 -6.37
N ILE A 150 20.87 16.68 -5.24
CA ILE A 150 20.56 15.27 -4.96
C ILE A 150 19.10 15.09 -4.51
N ILE A 151 18.48 16.11 -3.93
CA ILE A 151 17.10 16.03 -3.43
C ILE A 151 16.13 15.84 -4.60
N SER A 152 15.45 14.69 -4.58
CA SER A 152 14.45 14.30 -5.59
C SER A 152 13.00 14.50 -5.13
N GLU A 153 12.77 14.66 -3.83
CA GLU A 153 11.44 14.81 -3.26
C GLU A 153 11.04 16.28 -3.17
N LYS A 154 9.93 16.64 -3.82
CA LYS A 154 9.41 18.03 -3.80
C LYS A 154 9.12 18.51 -2.39
N LYS A 155 8.54 17.63 -1.55
CA LYS A 155 8.13 17.93 -0.17
C LYS A 155 9.28 18.49 0.66
N VAL A 156 10.46 17.90 0.54
CA VAL A 156 11.69 18.37 1.19
C VAL A 156 12.01 19.80 0.78
N LEU A 157 12.03 20.08 -0.53
CA LEU A 157 12.35 21.43 -1.04
C LEU A 157 11.31 22.46 -0.61
N GLN A 158 10.03 22.07 -0.54
CA GLN A 158 8.94 22.93 -0.06
C GLN A 158 9.08 23.24 1.43
N ASP A 159 9.40 22.25 2.27
CA ASP A 159 9.67 22.46 3.69
C ASP A 159 10.89 23.40 3.86
N MET A 160 11.94 23.25 3.03
CA MET A 160 13.08 24.17 3.03
C MET A 160 12.70 25.60 2.62
N LEU A 161 11.91 25.78 1.56
CA LEU A 161 11.44 27.11 1.13
C LEU A 161 10.55 27.77 2.18
N THR A 162 9.66 27.00 2.81
CA THR A 162 8.75 27.52 3.85
C THR A 162 9.54 28.09 5.02
N LEU A 163 10.67 27.46 5.38
CA LEU A 163 11.59 27.98 6.38
C LEU A 163 12.38 29.20 5.92
N ALA A 164 12.73 29.33 4.63
CA ALA A 164 13.32 30.57 4.12
C ALA A 164 12.33 31.74 4.18
N ILE A 165 11.07 31.49 3.82
CA ILE A 165 10.01 32.49 3.75
C ILE A 165 9.59 32.95 5.15
N SER A 166 9.47 32.03 6.12
CA SER A 166 9.19 32.38 7.52
C SER A 166 10.29 33.25 8.14
N ASN A 167 11.48 33.26 7.54
CA ASN A 167 12.60 34.13 7.89
C ASN A 167 12.68 35.42 7.05
N GLY A 168 11.61 35.77 6.33
CA GLY A 168 11.47 37.06 5.62
C GLY A 168 11.96 37.08 4.17
N ILE A 169 12.26 35.90 3.58
CA ILE A 169 12.84 35.80 2.23
C ILE A 169 11.82 35.17 1.27
N GLY A 170 10.81 35.94 0.83
CA GLY A 170 9.94 35.57 -0.32
C GLY A 170 8.43 35.75 -0.12
N LYS A 171 7.66 35.62 -1.22
CA LYS A 171 6.18 35.60 -1.26
C LYS A 171 5.66 34.16 -1.39
N MET A 172 4.56 33.85 -0.70
CA MET A 172 4.05 32.48 -0.46
C MET A 172 3.24 31.88 -1.63
N ASP A 173 2.70 32.71 -2.52
CA ASP A 173 1.52 32.38 -3.33
C ASP A 173 1.73 31.43 -4.53
N SER A 174 2.86 30.71 -4.64
CA SER A 174 3.10 29.82 -5.78
C SER A 174 3.85 28.52 -5.52
N ILE A 175 4.19 28.16 -4.28
CA ILE A 175 5.11 27.04 -3.98
C ILE A 175 4.56 25.67 -4.44
N GLU A 176 3.24 25.45 -4.34
CA GLU A 176 2.61 24.18 -4.69
C GLU A 176 2.61 23.88 -6.19
N LYS A 177 2.65 24.92 -7.04
CA LYS A 177 2.59 24.77 -8.50
C LYS A 177 3.96 24.54 -9.15
N LEU A 178 5.04 24.71 -8.39
CA LEU A 178 6.39 24.64 -8.95
C LEU A 178 6.80 23.20 -9.29
N ASN A 179 7.51 23.08 -10.41
CA ASN A 179 8.16 21.82 -10.74
C ASN A 179 9.44 21.61 -9.89
N LEU A 180 10.02 20.41 -9.94
CA LEU A 180 11.18 20.07 -9.10
C LEU A 180 12.40 20.95 -9.40
N LEU A 181 12.64 21.30 -10.66
CA LEU A 181 13.78 22.12 -11.08
C LEU A 181 13.62 23.58 -10.62
N GLU A 182 12.41 24.11 -10.71
CA GLU A 182 12.04 25.43 -10.20
C GLU A 182 12.20 25.50 -8.69
N LEU A 183 11.73 24.47 -7.96
CA LEU A 183 11.91 24.38 -6.51
C LEU A 183 13.39 24.37 -6.12
N LYS A 184 14.23 23.58 -6.79
CA LYS A 184 15.69 23.57 -6.55
C LYS A 184 16.29 24.95 -6.77
N SER A 185 15.91 25.60 -7.87
CA SER A 185 16.43 26.93 -8.23
C SER A 185 16.02 27.98 -7.21
N GLN A 186 14.76 27.97 -6.77
CA GLN A 186 14.28 28.89 -5.73
C GLN A 186 14.95 28.64 -4.39
N VAL A 187 15.13 27.38 -3.96
CA VAL A 187 15.87 27.08 -2.73
C VAL A 187 17.30 27.63 -2.83
N LYS A 188 18.00 27.40 -3.94
CA LYS A 188 19.35 27.94 -4.11
C LYS A 188 19.39 29.47 -4.05
N LEU A 189 18.40 30.14 -4.64
CA LEU A 189 18.30 31.60 -4.61
C LEU A 189 18.00 32.15 -3.21
N SER A 190 17.06 31.56 -2.48
CA SER A 190 16.67 32.01 -1.15
C SER A 190 17.79 31.86 -0.10
N TYR A 191 18.68 30.88 -0.30
CA TYR A 191 19.82 30.62 0.59
C TYR A 191 21.15 31.18 0.06
N LYS A 192 21.13 31.89 -1.08
CA LYS A 192 22.33 32.40 -1.74
C LYS A 192 23.10 33.33 -0.81
N ASN A 193 24.39 33.04 -0.62
CA ASN A 193 25.30 33.82 0.21
C ASN A 193 24.84 34.00 1.67
N ASN A 194 23.96 33.13 2.18
CA ASN A 194 23.44 33.22 3.55
C ASN A 194 23.77 31.95 4.37
N PRO A 195 25.03 31.78 4.81
CA PRO A 195 25.46 30.62 5.57
C PRO A 195 24.78 30.50 6.94
N GLU A 196 24.36 31.62 7.53
CA GLU A 196 23.58 31.65 8.78
C GLU A 196 22.23 30.94 8.60
N LEU A 197 21.53 31.22 7.50
CA LEU A 197 20.25 30.56 7.18
C LEU A 197 20.44 29.06 6.91
N ILE A 198 21.54 28.65 6.29
CA ILE A 198 21.90 27.24 6.07
C ILE A 198 22.16 26.52 7.41
N LYS A 199 22.82 27.18 8.36
CA LYS A 199 23.00 26.64 9.73
C LYS A 199 21.68 26.57 10.48
N LYS A 200 20.82 27.58 10.34
CA LYS A 200 19.50 27.61 10.97
C LYS A 200 18.62 26.46 10.48
N ILE A 201 18.54 26.21 9.18
CA ILE A 201 17.76 25.09 8.66
C ILE A 201 18.34 23.74 9.11
N ASN A 202 19.66 23.62 9.23
CA ASN A 202 20.29 22.41 9.78
C ASN A 202 19.89 22.17 11.25
N ASN A 203 19.70 23.23 12.04
CA ASN A 203 19.20 23.14 13.41
C ASN A 203 17.70 22.83 13.46
N GLU A 204 16.91 23.36 12.52
CA GLU A 204 15.47 23.08 12.41
C GLU A 204 15.15 21.74 11.72
N SER A 205 16.16 21.09 11.14
CA SER A 205 16.03 19.78 10.49
C SER A 205 15.47 18.72 11.44
N ASP A 206 15.75 18.82 12.74
CA ASP A 206 15.20 17.91 13.76
C ASP A 206 13.67 18.01 13.86
N LYS A 207 13.10 19.22 13.74
CA LYS A 207 11.65 19.41 13.73
C LYS A 207 11.01 18.83 12.46
N ILE A 208 11.69 18.96 11.32
CA ILE A 208 11.23 18.36 10.05
C ILE A 208 11.26 16.83 10.14
N ILE A 209 12.33 16.28 10.73
CA ILE A 209 12.46 14.84 10.97
C ILE A 209 11.32 14.33 11.87
N GLU A 210 11.03 15.04 12.96
CA GLU A 210 9.93 14.70 13.88
C GLU A 210 8.58 14.75 13.16
N LYS A 211 8.32 15.79 12.36
CA LYS A 211 7.12 15.89 11.51
C LYS A 211 6.95 14.66 10.61
N TYR A 212 8.00 14.26 9.89
CA TYR A 212 7.94 13.07 9.02
C TYR A 212 7.81 11.77 9.81
N THR A 213 8.35 11.71 11.03
CA THR A 213 8.22 10.55 11.91
C THR A 213 6.75 10.34 12.28
N CYS A 214 6.07 11.40 12.75
CA CYS A 214 4.63 11.35 13.05
C CYS A 214 3.79 11.01 11.81
N GLU A 215 4.17 11.53 10.65
CA GLU A 215 3.45 11.28 9.39
C GLU A 215 3.63 9.85 8.89
N ILE A 216 4.81 9.24 9.06
CA ILE A 216 5.06 7.82 8.79
C ILE A 216 4.19 6.94 9.68
N ASP A 217 4.09 7.25 10.97
CA ASP A 217 3.25 6.49 11.90
C ASP A 217 1.77 6.59 11.54
N ALA A 218 1.27 7.82 11.30
CA ALA A 218 -0.11 8.03 10.87
C ALA A 218 -0.45 7.29 9.57
N LEU A 219 0.46 7.31 8.59
CA LEU A 219 0.28 6.59 7.33
C LEU A 219 0.31 5.07 7.51
N ASN A 220 1.15 4.55 8.41
CA ASN A 220 1.15 3.13 8.76
C ASN A 220 -0.19 2.71 9.39
N GLU A 221 -0.76 3.53 10.27
CA GLU A 221 -2.07 3.29 10.89
C GLU A 221 -3.21 3.32 9.86
N ASP A 222 -3.20 4.31 8.95
CA ASP A 222 -4.16 4.40 7.84
C ASP A 222 -4.10 3.16 6.94
N ILE A 223 -2.88 2.75 6.55
CA ILE A 223 -2.64 1.55 5.74
C ILE A 223 -3.17 0.31 6.46
N ASP A 224 -2.94 0.21 7.77
CA ASP A 224 -3.44 -0.91 8.57
C ASP A 224 -4.94 -1.01 8.58
N GLU A 225 -5.64 0.10 8.79
CA GLU A 225 -7.09 0.12 8.75
C GLU A 225 -7.61 -0.34 7.39
N ILE A 226 -7.06 0.22 6.31
CA ILE A 226 -7.48 -0.11 4.94
C ILE A 226 -7.22 -1.59 4.64
N VAL A 227 -6.02 -2.10 4.96
CA VAL A 227 -5.64 -3.49 4.74
C VAL A 227 -6.52 -4.44 5.56
N GLN A 228 -6.83 -4.12 6.82
CA GLN A 228 -7.73 -4.95 7.63
C GLN A 228 -9.14 -5.03 7.02
N ILE A 229 -9.68 -3.90 6.57
CA ILE A 229 -10.98 -3.87 5.87
C ILE A 229 -10.90 -4.70 4.59
N TYR A 230 -9.85 -4.52 3.80
CA TYR A 230 -9.63 -5.22 2.55
C TYR A 230 -9.60 -6.75 2.75
N LEU A 231 -8.78 -7.22 3.68
CA LEU A 231 -8.63 -8.64 3.98
C LEU A 231 -9.94 -9.24 4.53
N LYS A 232 -10.66 -8.52 5.39
CA LYS A 232 -11.97 -8.95 5.89
C LYS A 232 -13.00 -9.03 4.75
N ALA A 233 -13.00 -8.07 3.83
CA ALA A 233 -13.90 -8.06 2.67
C ALA A 233 -13.64 -9.25 1.74
N GLU A 234 -12.38 -9.50 1.37
CA GLU A 234 -12.02 -10.66 0.53
C GLU A 234 -12.33 -12.00 1.21
N TRP A 235 -12.14 -12.10 2.54
CA TRP A 235 -12.54 -13.30 3.27
C TRP A 235 -14.06 -13.53 3.24
N ILE A 236 -14.87 -12.47 3.39
CA ILE A 236 -16.33 -12.55 3.27
C ILE A 236 -16.72 -12.95 1.84
N ARG A 237 -16.05 -12.38 0.84
CA ARG A 237 -16.27 -12.72 -0.57
C ARG A 237 -16.04 -14.21 -0.82
N CYS A 238 -14.92 -14.77 -0.35
CA CYS A 238 -14.65 -16.21 -0.43
C CYS A 238 -15.77 -17.05 0.22
N LYS A 239 -16.27 -16.64 1.38
CA LYS A 239 -17.38 -17.35 2.07
C LYS A 239 -18.70 -17.27 1.31
N VAL A 240 -19.02 -16.13 0.72
CA VAL A 240 -20.25 -15.99 -0.08
C VAL A 240 -20.14 -16.85 -1.33
N GLU A 241 -18.99 -16.80 -2.01
CA GLU A 241 -18.82 -17.47 -3.28
C GLU A 241 -18.78 -19.00 -3.18
N THR A 242 -18.26 -19.54 -2.08
CA THR A 242 -18.28 -20.98 -1.77
C THR A 242 -19.68 -21.49 -1.45
N ARG A 243 -20.56 -20.65 -0.88
CA ARG A 243 -21.92 -21.04 -0.47
C ARG A 243 -22.93 -21.00 -1.62
N VAL A 244 -22.90 -19.98 -2.48
CA VAL A 244 -24.01 -19.68 -3.41
C VAL A 244 -23.65 -19.89 -4.89
N TRP A 245 -22.65 -20.71 -5.20
CA TRP A 245 -22.31 -21.03 -6.60
C TRP A 245 -23.48 -21.71 -7.34
N PRO A 246 -23.83 -21.28 -8.58
CA PRO A 246 -23.17 -20.24 -9.40
C PRO A 246 -23.74 -18.81 -9.22
N TYR A 247 -24.84 -18.65 -8.47
CA TYR A 247 -25.57 -17.40 -8.31
C TYR A 247 -25.02 -16.53 -7.17
N ASN A 248 -23.77 -16.07 -7.32
CA ASN A 248 -23.15 -15.20 -6.33
C ASN A 248 -23.53 -13.72 -6.57
N ARG A 249 -24.26 -13.11 -5.62
CA ARG A 249 -24.44 -11.65 -5.55
C ARG A 249 -23.58 -11.07 -4.42
N TYR A 250 -22.26 -11.04 -4.61
CA TYR A 250 -21.37 -10.31 -3.72
C TYR A 250 -21.42 -8.81 -4.05
N ASN A 251 -21.88 -7.98 -3.12
CA ASN A 251 -21.87 -6.53 -3.26
C ASN A 251 -20.73 -5.95 -2.42
N GLU A 252 -19.59 -5.78 -3.07
CA GLU A 252 -18.35 -5.29 -2.45
C GLU A 252 -18.53 -3.94 -1.75
N LYS A 253 -19.18 -2.98 -2.43
CA LYS A 253 -19.41 -1.63 -1.89
C LYS A 253 -20.17 -1.67 -0.56
N LYS A 254 -21.22 -2.50 -0.48
CA LYS A 254 -22.03 -2.66 0.74
C LYS A 254 -21.26 -3.35 1.87
N VAL A 255 -20.36 -4.27 1.54
CA VAL A 255 -19.54 -4.98 2.55
C VAL A 255 -18.48 -4.03 3.10
N ILE A 256 -17.76 -3.32 2.22
CA ILE A 256 -16.75 -2.35 2.63
C ILE A 256 -17.34 -1.23 3.49
N SER A 257 -18.49 -0.67 3.11
CA SER A 257 -19.13 0.41 3.88
C SER A 257 -19.46 -0.04 5.31
N ARG A 258 -20.04 -1.25 5.46
CA ARG A 258 -20.34 -1.83 6.78
C ARG A 258 -19.09 -2.10 7.61
N LEU A 259 -17.98 -2.48 6.97
CA LEU A 259 -16.72 -2.74 7.66
C LEU A 259 -16.08 -1.44 8.15
N ARG A 260 -16.13 -0.36 7.37
CA ARG A 260 -15.74 0.99 7.82
C ARG A 260 -16.58 1.49 8.99
N ASP A 261 -17.90 1.34 8.90
CA ASP A 261 -18.79 1.75 9.99
C ASP A 261 -18.52 0.99 11.30
N ARG A 262 -17.93 -0.21 11.23
CA ARG A 262 -17.53 -0.98 12.41
C ARG A 262 -16.16 -0.57 12.91
N SER A 263 -15.17 -0.36 12.03
CA SER A 263 -13.84 0.10 12.45
C SER A 263 -13.92 1.44 13.17
N HIS A 264 -14.76 2.37 12.68
CA HIS A 264 -14.98 3.67 13.33
C HIS A 264 -15.75 3.60 14.66
N ARG A 265 -16.45 2.51 14.97
CA ARG A 265 -17.17 2.32 16.25
C ARG A 265 -16.34 1.62 17.32
N GLU A 266 -15.25 0.98 16.92
CA GLU A 266 -14.34 0.22 17.79
C GLU A 266 -13.10 1.04 18.21
N ARG A 267 -12.96 2.27 17.71
CA ARG A 267 -12.00 3.30 18.15
C ARG A 267 -12.64 4.22 19.18
#